data_AF-A0A4V1K5K5-F1
#
_entry.id   AF-A0A4V1K5K5-F1
#
_cell.length_a   1.000
_cell.length_b   1.000
_cell.length_c   1.000
_cell.angle_alpha   90.00
_cell.angle_beta   90.00
_cell.angle_gamma   90.00
#
_symmetry.space_group_name_H-M   'P 1'
#
loop_
_entity.id
_entity.type
_entity.pdbx_description
1 polymer ?
#
loop_
_entity_poly.entity_id
_entity_poly.type
_entity_poly.pdbx_seq_one_letter_code
_entity_poly.pdbx_strand_id
1 'polypeptide(L)'
;MKIFYTLFIALCAVLPLSAETVTAHYYGSEIDLTQKNNPCKGNTDGGVEVIVVTNVTAVKDAPNRTVVERTYSLPNGEILKSDKEIINSSKQEVLHKLFPREYPKVKM
;
A
#
# COMPACT_ATOMS: atom_id res chain seq x y z
N MET A 1 -10.44 26.98 -47.84
CA MET A 1 -10.77 27.18 -46.42
C MET A 1 -11.30 25.87 -45.87
N LYS A 2 -10.51 25.16 -45.03
CA LYS A 2 -10.89 23.87 -44.43
C LYS A 2 -11.30 24.11 -42.99
N ILE A 3 -12.57 23.86 -42.68
CA ILE A 3 -13.12 23.88 -41.33
C ILE A 3 -12.89 22.48 -40.75
N PHE A 4 -11.93 22.35 -39.83
CA PHE A 4 -11.73 21.13 -39.05
C PHE A 4 -12.59 21.23 -37.80
N TYR A 5 -13.59 20.35 -37.72
CA TYR A 5 -14.41 20.15 -36.54
C TYR A 5 -13.53 19.68 -35.38
N THR A 6 -13.60 20.43 -34.29
CA THR A 6 -13.07 20.14 -32.96
C THR A 6 -13.54 18.76 -32.50
N LEU A 7 -12.61 17.80 -32.53
CA LEU A 7 -12.77 16.51 -31.87
C LEU A 7 -12.61 16.75 -30.36
N PHE A 8 -13.73 17.07 -29.70
CA PHE A 8 -13.86 17.13 -28.25
C PHE A 8 -13.75 15.68 -27.73
N ILE A 9 -12.53 15.16 -27.62
CA ILE A 9 -12.28 13.90 -26.93
C ILE A 9 -12.53 14.19 -25.45
N ALA A 10 -13.77 13.96 -25.01
CA ALA A 10 -14.10 13.70 -23.62
C ALA A 10 -13.39 12.42 -23.20
N LEU A 11 -12.09 12.54 -22.92
CA LEU A 11 -11.32 11.51 -22.25
C LEU A 11 -11.75 11.54 -20.77
N CYS A 12 -12.94 11.01 -20.49
CA CYS A 12 -13.22 10.42 -19.19
C CYS A 12 -12.30 9.20 -19.08
N ALA A 13 -11.02 9.47 -18.83
CA ALA A 13 -10.09 8.49 -18.32
C ALA A 13 -10.64 8.08 -16.95
N VAL A 14 -11.47 7.04 -16.94
CA VAL A 14 -11.72 6.26 -15.74
C VAL A 14 -10.38 5.59 -15.46
N LEU A 15 -9.47 6.33 -14.83
CA LEU A 15 -8.23 5.78 -14.32
C LEU A 15 -8.65 4.64 -13.40
N PRO A 16 -8.26 3.39 -13.69
CA PRO A 16 -8.55 2.30 -12.78
C PRO A 16 -7.97 2.72 -11.44
N LEU A 17 -8.78 2.53 -10.40
CA LEU A 17 -8.42 2.76 -9.01
C LEU A 17 -7.34 1.72 -8.66
N SER A 18 -6.11 1.95 -9.13
CA SER A 18 -5.03 0.99 -9.04
C SER A 18 -4.69 0.83 -7.57
N ALA A 19 -4.60 -0.40 -7.11
CA ALA A 19 -3.98 -0.70 -5.83
C ALA A 19 -2.48 -0.43 -5.97
N GLU A 20 -1.86 0.23 -4.99
CA GLU A 20 -0.40 0.21 -4.83
C GLU A 20 -0.05 -0.93 -3.88
N THR A 21 0.85 -1.78 -4.35
CA THR A 21 1.38 -2.90 -3.57
C THR A 21 2.80 -2.57 -3.14
N VAL A 22 3.06 -2.63 -1.83
CA VAL A 22 4.39 -2.47 -1.24
C VAL A 22 4.76 -3.76 -0.52
N THR A 23 5.94 -4.30 -0.82
CA THR A 23 6.48 -5.50 -0.16
C THR A 23 7.66 -5.09 0.70
N ALA A 24 7.60 -5.42 1.99
CA ALA A 24 8.66 -5.15 2.95
C ALA A 24 9.13 -6.45 3.61
N HIS A 25 10.44 -6.59 3.77
CA HIS A 25 11.07 -7.71 4.46
C HIS A 25 11.54 -7.23 5.83
N TYR A 26 11.16 -7.95 6.88
CA TYR A 26 11.52 -7.64 8.26
C TYR A 26 12.31 -8.78 8.87
N TYR A 27 13.36 -8.43 9.60
CA TYR A 27 14.28 -9.38 10.21
C TYR A 27 14.33 -9.19 11.73
N GLY A 28 14.42 -10.27 12.48
CA GLY A 28 14.47 -10.26 13.94
C GLY A 28 14.78 -11.63 14.54
N SER A 29 14.71 -11.72 15.87
CA SER A 29 14.81 -12.97 16.63
C SER A 29 13.45 -13.56 16.99
N GLU A 30 12.39 -12.75 16.95
CA GLU A 30 11.03 -13.16 17.32
C GLU A 30 9.98 -12.48 16.41
N ILE A 31 8.83 -13.13 16.25
CA ILE A 31 7.68 -12.58 15.53
C ILE A 31 6.63 -12.10 16.54
N ASP A 32 6.23 -10.85 16.44
CA ASP A 32 5.07 -10.25 17.10
C ASP A 32 4.04 -9.76 16.06
N LEU A 33 3.04 -10.61 15.78
CA LEU A 33 1.96 -10.33 14.85
C LEU A 33 0.94 -9.29 15.36
N THR A 34 1.11 -8.75 16.58
CA THR A 34 0.33 -7.60 17.03
C THR A 34 0.79 -6.30 16.38
N GLN A 35 2.04 -6.24 15.90
CA GLN A 35 2.57 -5.10 15.15
C GLN A 35 2.15 -5.18 13.68
N LYS A 36 1.68 -4.05 13.12
CA LYS A 36 1.16 -4.00 11.74
C LYS A 36 2.23 -3.79 10.67
N ASN A 37 3.24 -2.98 10.97
CA ASN A 37 4.25 -2.62 9.98
C ASN A 37 5.45 -3.56 10.09
N ASN A 38 6.20 -3.49 11.20
CA ASN A 38 7.32 -4.39 11.48
C ASN A 38 6.89 -5.48 12.47
N PRO A 39 6.55 -6.70 12.03
CA PRO A 39 6.19 -7.80 12.92
C PRO A 39 7.42 -8.46 13.58
N CYS A 40 8.65 -8.07 13.26
CA CYS A 40 9.86 -8.69 13.81
C CYS A 40 10.41 -7.87 14.99
N LYS A 41 10.75 -8.56 16.08
CA LYS A 41 11.37 -8.00 17.28
C LYS A 41 12.76 -8.56 17.53
N GLY A 42 13.49 -7.89 18.41
CA GLY A 42 14.82 -8.30 18.86
C GLY A 42 15.90 -8.01 17.83
N ASN A 43 16.99 -8.78 17.89
CA ASN A 43 18.15 -8.56 17.03
C ASN A 43 17.90 -9.08 15.62
N THR A 44 18.35 -8.34 14.62
CA THR A 44 18.17 -8.67 13.19
C THR A 44 18.93 -9.91 12.73
N ASP A 45 19.90 -10.38 13.52
CA ASP A 45 20.66 -11.63 13.30
C ASP A 45 19.95 -12.88 13.88
N GLY A 46 18.79 -12.70 14.52
CA GLY A 46 18.08 -13.75 15.23
C GLY A 46 17.39 -14.82 14.38
N GLY A 47 17.57 -14.78 13.05
CA GLY A 47 17.23 -15.89 12.17
C GLY A 47 15.78 -15.93 11.67
N VAL A 48 14.95 -14.93 11.98
CA VAL A 48 13.57 -14.88 11.50
C VAL A 48 13.40 -13.77 10.46
N GLU A 49 12.71 -14.11 9.37
CA GLU A 49 12.30 -13.19 8.31
C GLU A 49 10.78 -13.26 8.15
N VAL A 50 10.13 -12.10 8.08
CA VAL A 50 8.71 -11.97 7.71
C VAL A 50 8.57 -11.02 6.55
N ILE A 51 7.89 -11.48 5.51
CA ILE A 51 7.55 -10.72 4.32
C ILE A 51 6.15 -10.15 4.54
N VAL A 52 6.00 -8.83 4.46
CA VAL A 52 4.73 -8.12 4.58
C VAL A 52 4.38 -7.50 3.24
N VAL A 53 3.33 -8.00 2.61
CA VAL A 53 2.75 -7.43 1.39
C VAL A 53 1.59 -6.55 1.78
N THR A 54 1.69 -5.26 1.50
CA THR A 54 0.66 -4.25 1.79
C THR A 54 0.03 -3.76 0.50
N ASN A 55 -1.28 -3.92 0.34
CA ASN A 55 -2.06 -3.35 -0.75
C ASN A 55 -2.82 -2.14 -0.24
N VAL A 56 -2.67 -1.00 -0.92
CA VAL A 56 -3.33 0.27 -0.60
C VAL A 56 -4.22 0.67 -1.76
N THR A 57 -5.53 0.69 -1.53
CA THR A 57 -6.53 0.90 -2.57
C THR A 57 -7.47 2.02 -2.14
N ALA A 58 -7.66 3.04 -2.97
CA ALA A 58 -8.71 4.03 -2.71
C ALA A 58 -10.08 3.36 -2.73
N VAL A 59 -11.06 3.89 -2.01
CA VAL A 59 -12.45 3.42 -2.13
C VAL A 59 -13.09 4.11 -3.33
N LYS A 60 -13.73 3.32 -4.20
CA LYS A 60 -14.44 3.85 -5.37
C LYS A 60 -15.50 4.85 -4.91
N ASP A 61 -15.58 5.99 -5.59
CA ASP A 61 -16.52 7.07 -5.30
C ASP A 61 -16.38 7.70 -3.88
N ALA A 62 -15.29 7.38 -3.15
CA ALA A 62 -14.96 7.95 -1.85
C ALA A 62 -13.44 8.21 -1.74
N PRO A 63 -12.92 9.27 -2.40
CA PRO A 63 -11.47 9.52 -2.51
C PRO A 63 -10.78 9.85 -1.19
N ASN A 64 -11.54 10.16 -0.14
CA ASN A 64 -11.08 10.37 1.23
C ASN A 64 -11.10 9.09 2.09
N ARG A 65 -11.34 7.92 1.48
CA ARG A 65 -11.30 6.63 2.16
C ARG A 65 -10.38 5.69 1.40
N THR A 66 -9.57 4.96 2.15
CA THR A 66 -8.56 4.04 1.62
C THR A 66 -8.63 2.72 2.36
N VAL A 67 -8.61 1.61 1.63
CA VAL A 67 -8.48 0.26 2.16
C VAL A 67 -7.00 -0.09 2.20
N VAL A 68 -6.53 -0.61 3.33
CA VAL A 68 -5.19 -1.18 3.47
C VAL A 68 -5.34 -2.63 3.85
N GLU A 69 -4.81 -3.52 3.01
CA GLU A 69 -4.78 -4.96 3.23
C GLU A 69 -3.32 -5.40 3.39
N ARG A 70 -3.03 -6.19 4.42
CA ARG A 70 -1.67 -6.70 4.68
C ARG A 70 -1.69 -8.22 4.78
N THR A 71 -0.72 -8.86 4.16
CA THR A 71 -0.44 -10.29 4.33
C THR A 71 0.97 -10.45 4.86
N TYR A 72 1.10 -11.26 5.92
CA TYR A 72 2.36 -11.55 6.60
C TYR A 72 2.69 -13.00 6.32
N SER A 73 3.84 -13.27 5.73
CA SER A 73 4.25 -14.62 5.38
C SER A 73 5.73 -14.87 5.68
N LEU A 74 6.05 -16.13 5.95
CA LEU A 74 7.43 -16.60 5.97
C LEU A 74 7.97 -16.71 4.53
N PRO A 75 9.31 -16.77 4.34
CA PRO A 75 9.92 -16.90 3.00
C PRO A 75 9.53 -18.18 2.24
N ASN A 76 9.09 -19.23 2.95
CA ASN A 76 8.57 -20.46 2.37
C ASN A 76 7.13 -20.32 1.82
N GLY A 77 6.51 -19.14 1.95
CA GLY A 77 5.15 -18.85 1.51
C GLY A 77 4.07 -19.16 2.55
N GLU A 78 4.42 -19.65 3.74
CA GLU A 78 3.46 -19.87 4.83
C GLU A 78 2.88 -18.53 5.30
N ILE A 79 1.56 -18.42 5.30
CA ILE A 79 0.85 -17.21 5.74
C ILE A 79 0.68 -17.26 7.26
N LEU A 80 1.23 -16.28 7.95
CA LEU A 80 1.13 -16.11 9.40
C LEU A 80 -0.15 -15.37 9.81
N LYS A 81 -0.52 -14.34 9.03
CA LYS A 81 -1.66 -13.46 9.31
C LYS A 81 -2.08 -12.71 8.04
N SER A 82 -3.33 -12.29 8.02
CA SER A 82 -3.81 -11.21 7.15
C SER A 82 -4.56 -10.15 7.98
N ASP A 83 -4.47 -8.90 7.57
CA ASP A 83 -5.13 -7.76 8.21
C ASP A 83 -5.80 -6.87 7.15
N LYS A 84 -6.91 -6.24 7.52
CA LYS A 84 -7.63 -5.30 6.67
C LYS A 84 -8.14 -4.14 7.50
N GLU A 85 -7.83 -2.93 7.07
CA GLU A 85 -8.34 -1.71 7.69
C GLU A 85 -8.84 -0.71 6.65
N ILE A 86 -9.81 0.11 7.05
CA ILE A 86 -10.30 1.22 6.25
C ILE A 86 -9.90 2.51 6.96
N ILE A 87 -9.13 3.35 6.29
CA ILE A 87 -8.62 4.61 6.81
C ILE A 87 -9.38 5.75 6.15
N ASN A 88 -9.88 6.70 6.96
CA ASN A 88 -10.56 7.91 6.49
C ASN A 88 -9.55 8.99 6.06
N SER A 89 -8.69 8.64 5.12
CA SER A 89 -7.72 9.52 4.47
C SER A 89 -7.59 9.15 2.99
N SER A 90 -7.08 10.09 2.20
CA SER A 90 -6.79 9.83 0.79
C SER A 90 -5.67 8.80 0.61
N LYS A 91 -5.66 8.12 -0.55
CA LYS A 91 -4.66 7.08 -0.86
C LYS A 91 -3.23 7.58 -0.73
N GLN A 92 -2.94 8.76 -1.28
CA GLN A 92 -1.60 9.38 -1.22
C GLN A 92 -1.17 9.71 0.22
N GLU A 93 -2.09 10.19 1.06
CA GLU A 93 -1.79 10.47 2.46
C GLU A 93 -1.49 9.18 3.23
N VAL A 94 -2.27 8.12 3.00
CA VAL A 94 -2.04 6.80 3.59
C VAL A 94 -0.70 6.21 3.15
N LEU A 95 -0.40 6.25 1.85
CA LEU A 95 0.87 5.80 1.29
C LEU A 95 2.05 6.55 1.92
N HIS A 96 1.98 7.88 2.00
CA HIS A 96 3.02 8.67 2.65
C HIS A 96 3.19 8.32 4.13
N LYS A 97 2.08 8.15 4.87
CA LYS A 97 2.13 7.84 6.30
C LYS A 97 2.75 6.47 6.58
N LEU A 98 2.43 5.47 5.76
CA LEU A 98 2.93 4.10 5.94
C LEU A 98 4.34 3.92 5.37
N PHE A 99 4.63 4.55 4.22
CA PHE A 99 5.84 4.36 3.43
C PHE A 99 6.47 5.71 3.04
N PRO A 100 6.88 6.55 4.01
CA PRO A 100 7.26 7.94 3.75
C PRO A 100 8.50 8.10 2.86
N ARG A 101 9.36 7.07 2.78
CA ARG A 101 10.55 7.08 1.92
C ARG A 101 10.21 6.81 0.46
N GLU A 102 9.29 5.87 0.20
CA GLU A 102 8.84 5.49 -1.14
C GLU A 102 7.82 6.51 -1.68
N TYR A 103 7.02 7.09 -0.79
CA TYR A 103 5.99 8.08 -1.11
C TYR A 103 6.23 9.36 -0.29
N PRO A 104 7.25 10.18 -0.63
CA PRO A 104 7.50 11.43 0.06
C PRO A 104 6.36 12.43 -0.12
N LYS A 105 6.16 13.32 0.85
CA LYS A 105 5.27 14.48 0.67
C LYS A 105 5.82 15.33 -0.46
N VAL A 106 5.13 15.32 -1.61
CA VAL A 106 5.38 16.31 -2.64
C VAL A 106 4.93 17.64 -2.06
N LYS A 107 5.89 18.54 -1.78
CA LYS A 107 5.56 19.94 -1.47
C LYS A 107 4.99 20.52 -2.76
N MET A 108 3.69 20.80 -2.76
CA MET A 108 3.08 21.68 -3.76
C MET A 108 3.50 23.12 -3.50
#